data_AF-A0A7V1BVE2-F1
#
_entry.id   AF-A0A7V1BVE2-F1
#
_cell.length_a   1.000
_cell.length_b   1.000
_cell.length_c   1.000
_cell.angle_alpha   90.00
_cell.angle_beta   90.00
_cell.angle_gamma   90.00
#
_symmetry.space_group_name_H-M   'P 1'
#
loop_
_entity.id
_entity.type
_entity.pdbx_description
1 polymer ?
#
loop_
_entity_poly.entity_id
_entity_poly.type
_entity_poly.pdbx_seq_one_letter_code
_entity_poly.pdbx_strand_id
1 'polypeptide(L)'
;MGGMTAGGVDGGRNHAANRGGAVPVRSREAAVAGGRPVGPEGSGAHRRGRLPLLSRDGRTIAGLWLVMLLMGVTFALLQPVWSRVDEAQHFHYIQYLYENRALPVEGETFISPEVVAVSQDADQWGWYPAGTISQPVRLDPAEWTVVPPGLDSHDREQWVRHNLWYFNYEAMQPPLYYAINVPLYAALPGGIMVKLYGMRLLAALLASLMVPIAYLTAREAFPDSRLVTLGAPVVVLLAQGYALNMSQVTNDALATPLAAAAILVLLRMVRRGYSTRRSLIAGVLIGAAMMTKMTVVFLLPVALLALLLPLVYGREAIKRALVNGALIIAPVAAMAVPWMLRNISVYGDATGAAAAQPLMSSFFASPLRNMESLRINELLPTFWFGEPVFPFPFWQVAWVPLLAAMVMALVGMAFYFAHSYRLHVRDIRISVVFLTLTFVLGVGINL
;
A
#
# COMPACT_ATOMS: atom_id res chain seq x y z
N MET A 1 56.33 62.49 -0.54
CA MET A 1 55.83 63.81 -0.07
C MET A 1 55.83 64.74 -1.27
N GLY A 2 54.75 65.47 -1.53
CA GLY A 2 54.64 66.43 -2.65
C GLY A 2 54.60 65.79 -4.06
N GLY A 3 53.72 66.15 -4.99
CA GLY A 3 52.52 66.99 -4.91
C GLY A 3 52.52 68.13 -5.93
N MET A 4 51.41 68.27 -6.68
CA MET A 4 51.13 69.35 -7.66
C MET A 4 52.05 69.33 -8.91
N THR A 5 51.63 69.74 -10.11
CA THR A 5 50.31 70.17 -10.62
C THR A 5 50.26 69.89 -12.13
N ALA A 6 49.07 69.63 -12.69
CA ALA A 6 48.84 69.68 -14.13
C ALA A 6 47.45 70.28 -14.38
N GLY A 7 47.38 71.31 -15.21
CA GLY A 7 46.12 71.96 -15.55
C GLY A 7 46.12 72.45 -17.00
N GLY A 8 44.95 72.32 -17.63
CA GLY A 8 44.49 73.29 -18.62
C GLY A 8 44.85 73.11 -20.10
N VAL A 9 43.81 72.76 -20.86
CA VAL A 9 43.35 73.48 -22.07
C VAL A 9 44.04 73.20 -23.43
N ASP A 10 43.16 72.97 -24.41
CA ASP A 10 43.21 73.06 -25.87
C ASP A 10 44.32 72.44 -26.72
N GLY A 11 43.90 71.42 -27.48
CA GLY A 11 44.49 70.97 -28.75
C GLY A 11 43.43 70.80 -29.83
N GLY A 12 42.64 71.85 -30.12
CA GLY A 12 41.53 71.78 -31.07
C GLY A 12 41.96 71.88 -32.54
N ARG A 13 41.45 70.98 -33.40
CA ARG A 13 41.39 71.15 -34.86
C ARG A 13 40.32 70.29 -35.52
N ASN A 14 39.41 70.97 -36.24
CA ASN A 14 38.81 70.70 -37.56
C ASN A 14 38.60 69.22 -37.99
N HIS A 15 37.46 68.81 -38.56
CA HIS A 15 36.60 69.55 -39.49
C HIS A 15 35.11 69.17 -39.40
N ALA A 16 34.25 70.15 -39.68
CA ALA A 16 32.91 69.93 -40.20
C ALA A 16 32.98 69.87 -41.76
N ALA A 17 32.03 69.33 -42.52
CA ALA A 17 30.73 68.75 -42.17
C ALA A 17 30.27 67.78 -43.27
N ASN A 18 29.34 66.87 -42.97
CA ASN A 18 28.15 66.80 -43.83
C ASN A 18 26.87 66.28 -43.17
N ARG A 19 25.79 66.86 -43.68
CA ARG A 19 24.36 66.51 -43.64
C ARG A 19 24.08 65.00 -43.61
N GLY A 20 23.04 64.49 -42.96
CA GLY A 20 22.03 65.16 -42.12
C GLY A 20 20.74 64.34 -42.01
N GLY A 21 20.15 64.22 -40.81
CA GLY A 21 18.90 63.48 -40.60
C GLY A 21 18.35 63.59 -39.16
N ALA A 22 17.09 64.02 -39.05
CA ALA A 22 16.20 63.92 -37.88
C ALA A 22 16.77 64.27 -36.46
N VAL A 23 16.72 65.55 -36.13
CA VAL A 23 16.61 66.11 -34.77
C VAL A 23 15.11 66.15 -34.36
N PRO A 24 14.67 66.13 -33.08
CA PRO A 24 15.42 66.24 -31.81
C PRO A 24 15.20 65.13 -30.77
N VAL A 25 16.15 65.01 -29.84
CA VAL A 25 15.83 64.79 -28.42
C VAL A 25 16.00 66.13 -27.71
N ARG A 26 14.96 66.60 -26.98
CA ARG A 26 15.11 67.72 -26.05
C ARG A 26 14.30 67.53 -24.78
N SER A 27 15.02 67.69 -23.67
CA SER A 27 14.60 68.12 -22.34
C SER A 27 13.68 69.37 -22.38
N ARG A 28 12.90 69.70 -21.34
CA ARG A 28 12.97 69.30 -19.91
C ARG A 28 11.63 69.60 -19.20
N GLU A 29 11.43 68.99 -18.02
CA GLU A 29 10.61 69.48 -16.88
C GLU A 29 9.11 69.84 -17.13
N ALA A 30 8.14 69.53 -16.25
CA ALA A 30 8.09 68.64 -15.07
C ALA A 30 6.60 68.45 -14.67
N ALA A 31 6.24 67.37 -13.96
CA ALA A 31 5.21 67.34 -12.89
C ALA A 31 4.96 65.93 -12.29
N VAL A 32 4.34 65.90 -11.10
CA VAL A 32 3.63 64.79 -10.42
C VAL A 32 4.43 63.53 -10.00
N ALA A 33 5.01 63.65 -8.80
CA ALA A 33 4.91 62.72 -7.66
C ALA A 33 5.17 61.18 -7.78
N GLY A 34 5.98 60.70 -6.82
CA GLY A 34 5.64 59.46 -6.10
C GLY A 34 6.26 58.15 -6.59
N GLY A 35 7.59 58.02 -6.55
CA GLY A 35 8.25 56.72 -6.72
C GLY A 35 7.81 55.71 -5.64
N ARG A 36 7.41 54.50 -6.05
CA ARG A 36 7.14 53.39 -5.13
C ARG A 36 8.45 52.69 -4.73
N PRO A 37 8.77 52.56 -3.43
CA PRO A 37 9.93 51.78 -3.00
C PRO A 37 9.69 50.28 -3.21
N VAL A 38 10.77 49.53 -3.44
CA VAL A 38 10.75 48.06 -3.40
C VAL A 38 10.62 47.62 -1.95
N GLY A 39 9.41 47.22 -1.55
CA GLY A 39 9.13 46.66 -0.23
C GLY A 39 9.51 45.17 -0.12
N PRO A 40 9.79 44.66 1.08
CA PRO A 40 10.20 43.27 1.30
C PRO A 40 9.07 42.27 1.05
N GLU A 41 9.43 41.01 0.80
CA GLU A 41 8.51 39.88 0.58
C GLU A 41 7.73 39.50 1.86
N GLY A 42 6.68 40.27 2.15
CA GLY A 42 5.91 40.16 3.38
C GLY A 42 4.84 39.06 3.37
N SER A 43 5.11 37.97 4.11
CA SER A 43 4.14 37.01 4.65
C SER A 43 3.25 36.23 3.66
N GLY A 44 3.40 34.90 3.64
CA GLY A 44 2.51 34.02 2.86
C GLY A 44 1.07 34.03 3.39
N ALA A 45 0.14 34.56 2.57
CA ALA A 45 -1.28 34.63 2.93
C ALA A 45 -1.89 33.23 3.15
N HIS A 46 -2.23 32.91 4.39
CA HIS A 46 -2.94 31.68 4.74
C HIS A 46 -4.32 31.61 4.06
N ARG A 47 -4.42 30.89 2.93
CA ARG A 47 -5.69 30.50 2.31
C ARG A 47 -6.44 29.47 3.18
N ARG A 48 -7.04 29.93 4.28
CA ARG A 48 -8.14 29.22 4.96
C ARG A 48 -9.35 29.14 4.00
N GLY A 49 -10.20 28.11 4.16
CA GLY A 49 -11.60 28.21 3.74
C GLY A 49 -12.01 27.69 2.36
N ARG A 50 -11.30 26.73 1.75
CA ARG A 50 -11.98 25.76 0.85
C ARG A 50 -11.68 24.34 1.30
N LEU A 51 -12.73 23.55 1.51
CA LEU A 51 -12.62 22.12 1.79
C LEU A 51 -11.84 21.45 0.64
N PRO A 52 -10.91 20.50 0.90
CA PRO A 52 -10.10 19.90 -0.17
C PRO A 52 -10.92 19.33 -1.33
N LEU A 53 -12.07 18.74 -1.02
CA LEU A 53 -13.04 18.17 -1.96
C LEU A 53 -13.65 19.19 -2.95
N LEU A 54 -13.66 20.48 -2.60
CA LEU A 54 -14.20 21.56 -3.46
C LEU A 54 -13.19 22.08 -4.49
N SER A 55 -11.94 21.61 -4.45
CA SER A 55 -10.94 21.87 -5.50
C SER A 55 -11.22 21.03 -6.75
N ARG A 56 -10.68 21.43 -7.92
CA ARG A 56 -10.83 20.66 -9.17
C ARG A 56 -10.33 19.22 -8.99
N ASP A 57 -9.11 19.09 -8.46
CA ASP A 57 -8.50 17.77 -8.23
C ASP A 57 -9.21 17.01 -7.11
N GLY A 58 -9.70 17.70 -6.06
CA GLY A 58 -10.52 17.09 -5.02
C GLY A 58 -11.78 16.41 -5.55
N ARG A 59 -12.49 17.05 -6.50
CA ARG A 59 -13.61 16.42 -7.21
C ARG A 59 -13.18 15.27 -8.11
N THR A 60 -12.04 15.39 -8.79
CA THR A 60 -11.47 14.28 -9.60
C THR A 60 -11.16 13.06 -8.72
N ILE A 61 -10.53 13.24 -7.56
CA ILE A 61 -10.21 12.12 -6.66
C ILE A 61 -11.46 11.55 -5.99
N ALA A 62 -12.44 12.37 -5.63
CA ALA A 62 -13.75 11.88 -5.17
C ALA A 62 -14.45 11.03 -6.25
N GLY A 63 -14.34 11.43 -7.53
CA GLY A 63 -14.83 10.65 -8.67
C GLY A 63 -14.09 9.32 -8.85
N LEU A 64 -12.75 9.32 -8.88
CA LEU A 64 -11.96 8.09 -8.98
C LEU A 64 -12.21 7.14 -7.79
N TRP A 65 -12.35 7.69 -6.58
CA TRP A 65 -12.69 6.92 -5.39
C TRP A 65 -14.08 6.29 -5.50
N LEU A 66 -15.08 7.03 -5.98
CA LEU A 66 -16.43 6.50 -6.20
C LEU A 66 -16.45 5.42 -7.28
N VAL A 67 -15.70 5.56 -8.38
CA VAL A 67 -15.60 4.51 -9.41
C VAL A 67 -14.92 3.25 -8.84
N MET A 68 -13.85 3.39 -8.06
CA MET A 68 -13.21 2.26 -7.37
C MET A 68 -14.16 1.58 -6.38
N LEU A 69 -14.92 2.35 -5.59
CA LEU A 69 -15.92 1.84 -4.66
C LEU A 69 -17.03 1.08 -5.40
N LEU A 70 -17.58 1.64 -6.48
CA LEU A 70 -18.60 0.98 -7.30
C LEU A 70 -18.08 -0.30 -7.97
N MET A 71 -16.82 -0.32 -8.40
CA MET A 71 -16.18 -1.52 -8.94
C MET A 71 -15.99 -2.60 -7.86
N GLY A 72 -15.50 -2.24 -6.67
CA GLY A 72 -15.39 -3.15 -5.53
C GLY A 72 -16.75 -3.68 -5.05
N VAL A 73 -17.79 -2.84 -5.03
CA VAL A 73 -19.19 -3.24 -4.73
C VAL A 73 -19.73 -4.18 -5.81
N THR A 74 -19.39 -3.94 -7.09
CA THR A 74 -19.78 -4.83 -8.19
C THR A 74 -19.15 -6.22 -8.04
N PHE A 75 -17.85 -6.29 -7.71
CA PHE A 75 -17.18 -7.56 -7.44
C PHE A 75 -17.70 -8.24 -6.16
N ALA A 76 -17.89 -7.49 -5.07
CA ALA A 76 -18.48 -7.99 -3.82
C ALA A 76 -19.80 -8.75 -4.03
N LEU A 77 -20.67 -8.22 -4.90
CA LEU A 77 -21.99 -8.78 -5.20
C LEU A 77 -21.97 -9.88 -6.27
N LEU A 78 -21.12 -9.78 -7.30
CA LEU A 78 -21.15 -10.67 -8.46
C LEU A 78 -20.14 -11.83 -8.42
N GLN A 79 -19.09 -11.78 -7.59
CA GLN A 79 -18.18 -12.92 -7.45
C GLN A 79 -18.86 -14.08 -6.69
N PRO A 80 -18.51 -15.36 -6.99
CA PRO A 80 -19.15 -16.55 -6.40
C PRO A 80 -19.26 -16.50 -4.89
N VAL A 81 -20.23 -17.20 -4.31
CA VAL A 81 -20.27 -17.42 -2.85
C VAL A 81 -19.04 -18.22 -2.47
N TRP A 82 -18.27 -17.69 -1.52
CA TRP A 82 -16.86 -18.00 -1.30
C TRP A 82 -15.96 -17.70 -2.51
N SER A 83 -14.94 -16.88 -2.27
CA SER A 83 -13.74 -16.90 -3.08
C SER A 83 -13.11 -18.30 -3.05
N ARG A 84 -12.39 -18.66 -4.12
CA ARG A 84 -11.63 -19.92 -4.24
C ARG A 84 -10.48 -20.02 -3.23
N VAL A 85 -10.18 -18.91 -2.57
CA VAL A 85 -9.07 -18.69 -1.65
C VAL A 85 -9.69 -18.18 -0.34
N ASP A 86 -9.51 -18.96 0.74
CA ASP A 86 -9.70 -18.67 2.19
C ASP A 86 -10.89 -17.82 2.72
N GLU A 87 -11.83 -17.35 1.89
CA GLU A 87 -12.91 -16.46 2.34
C GLU A 87 -13.86 -17.14 3.34
N ALA A 88 -14.09 -18.46 3.23
CA ALA A 88 -14.86 -19.24 4.19
C ALA A 88 -14.15 -19.30 5.56
N GLN A 89 -12.82 -19.49 5.58
CA GLN A 89 -11.98 -19.47 6.78
C GLN A 89 -11.99 -18.09 7.45
N HIS A 90 -11.77 -17.04 6.66
CA HIS A 90 -11.84 -15.65 7.11
C HIS A 90 -13.23 -15.24 7.62
N PHE A 91 -14.31 -15.66 6.95
CA PHE A 91 -15.69 -15.49 7.44
C PHE A 91 -15.89 -16.22 8.77
N HIS A 92 -15.45 -17.48 8.86
CA HIS A 92 -15.60 -18.27 10.07
C HIS A 92 -14.81 -17.71 11.25
N TYR A 93 -13.64 -17.09 11.04
CA TYR A 93 -12.91 -16.37 12.10
C TYR A 93 -13.81 -15.28 12.72
N ILE A 94 -14.55 -14.52 11.89
CA ILE A 94 -15.45 -13.45 12.36
C ILE A 94 -16.64 -14.04 13.13
N GLN A 95 -17.24 -15.12 12.62
CA GLN A 95 -18.30 -15.87 13.32
C GLN A 95 -17.80 -16.37 14.68
N TYR A 96 -16.64 -17.03 14.70
CA TYR A 96 -16.05 -17.63 15.90
C TYR A 96 -15.76 -16.60 17.00
N LEU A 97 -15.22 -15.42 16.63
CA LEU A 97 -15.02 -14.30 17.56
C LEU A 97 -16.33 -13.79 18.17
N TYR A 98 -17.42 -13.73 17.40
CA TYR A 98 -18.71 -13.26 17.88
C TYR A 98 -19.38 -14.27 18.83
N GLU A 99 -19.38 -15.55 18.45
CA GLU A 99 -20.12 -16.61 19.12
C GLU A 99 -19.37 -17.16 20.34
N ASN A 100 -18.09 -17.52 20.17
CA ASN A 100 -17.28 -18.13 21.22
C ASN A 100 -16.56 -17.10 22.11
N ARG A 101 -16.45 -15.84 21.65
CA ARG A 101 -15.70 -14.76 22.33
C ARG A 101 -14.23 -15.09 22.61
N ALA A 102 -13.69 -16.05 21.85
CA ALA A 102 -12.34 -16.56 21.95
C ALA A 102 -11.61 -16.39 20.61
N LEU A 103 -10.28 -16.41 20.65
CA LEU A 103 -9.46 -16.45 19.44
C LEU A 103 -9.40 -17.89 18.92
N PRO A 104 -9.62 -18.14 17.62
CA PRO A 104 -9.47 -19.48 17.07
C PRO A 104 -8.00 -19.95 17.14
N VAL A 105 -7.80 -21.25 17.10
CA VAL A 105 -6.49 -21.92 17.22
C VAL A 105 -6.25 -22.78 15.99
N GLU A 106 -5.09 -22.58 15.37
CA GLU A 106 -4.60 -23.29 14.17
C GLU A 106 -4.58 -24.81 14.42
N GLY A 107 -5.18 -25.59 13.52
CA GLY A 107 -5.31 -27.05 13.67
C GLY A 107 -6.32 -27.55 14.72
N GLU A 108 -6.80 -26.68 15.62
CA GLU A 108 -7.82 -27.01 16.64
C GLU A 108 -9.21 -26.41 16.37
N THR A 109 -9.32 -25.47 15.42
CA THR A 109 -10.60 -24.83 15.08
C THR A 109 -11.20 -25.38 13.79
N PHE A 110 -12.19 -26.24 13.97
CA PHE A 110 -13.01 -26.85 12.93
C PHE A 110 -14.09 -25.84 12.47
N ILE A 111 -14.29 -25.67 11.15
CA ILE A 111 -15.19 -24.70 10.52
C ILE A 111 -16.65 -25.00 10.89
N SER A 112 -17.47 -23.98 11.16
CA SER A 112 -18.88 -24.16 11.55
C SER A 112 -19.67 -24.98 10.50
N PRO A 113 -20.55 -25.91 10.93
CA PRO A 113 -21.35 -26.72 10.01
C PRO A 113 -22.20 -25.91 9.03
N GLU A 114 -22.57 -24.69 9.41
CA GLU A 114 -23.33 -23.75 8.61
C GLU A 114 -22.50 -23.18 7.45
N VAL A 115 -21.22 -22.84 7.68
CA VAL A 115 -20.29 -22.42 6.63
C VAL A 115 -19.96 -23.60 5.71
N VAL A 116 -19.80 -24.81 6.27
CA VAL A 116 -19.64 -26.05 5.50
C VAL A 116 -20.85 -26.32 4.60
N ALA A 117 -22.08 -26.13 5.08
CA ALA A 117 -23.29 -26.29 4.28
C ALA A 117 -23.36 -25.27 3.12
N VAL A 118 -22.96 -24.02 3.35
CA VAL A 118 -22.88 -23.02 2.27
C VAL A 118 -21.77 -23.36 1.25
N SER A 119 -20.66 -23.95 1.69
CA SER A 119 -19.61 -24.48 0.80
C SER A 119 -20.10 -25.65 -0.06
N GLN A 120 -20.92 -26.55 0.52
CA GLN A 120 -21.61 -27.64 -0.19
C GLN A 120 -22.55 -27.09 -1.26
N ASP A 121 -23.47 -26.18 -0.89
CA ASP A 121 -24.45 -25.58 -1.80
C ASP A 121 -23.82 -24.79 -2.95
N ALA A 122 -22.62 -24.21 -2.74
CA ALA A 122 -21.87 -23.44 -3.73
C ALA A 122 -20.88 -24.26 -4.56
N ASP A 123 -20.70 -25.55 -4.25
CA ASP A 123 -19.63 -26.44 -4.75
C ASP A 123 -18.23 -25.78 -4.67
N GLN A 124 -17.99 -24.97 -3.63
CA GLN A 124 -16.71 -24.30 -3.37
C GLN A 124 -15.98 -24.97 -2.20
N TRP A 125 -14.81 -25.53 -2.51
CA TRP A 125 -14.12 -26.50 -1.65
C TRP A 125 -12.60 -26.26 -1.60
N GLY A 126 -12.20 -24.98 -1.55
CA GLY A 126 -10.78 -24.59 -1.56
C GLY A 126 -10.10 -24.70 -2.93
N TRP A 127 -8.80 -24.99 -2.91
CA TRP A 127 -7.90 -24.82 -4.05
C TRP A 127 -7.92 -26.01 -5.04
N TYR A 128 -8.66 -25.86 -6.14
CA TYR A 128 -8.83 -26.89 -7.17
C TYR A 128 -8.03 -26.68 -8.46
N PRO A 129 -7.15 -27.62 -8.85
CA PRO A 129 -6.69 -27.79 -10.23
C PRO A 129 -7.85 -28.16 -11.18
N ALA A 130 -7.67 -27.91 -12.48
CA ALA A 130 -8.63 -28.38 -13.48
C ALA A 130 -8.58 -29.91 -13.61
N GLY A 131 -9.73 -30.57 -13.44
CA GLY A 131 -9.89 -32.03 -13.63
C GLY A 131 -9.86 -32.87 -12.36
N THR A 132 -9.65 -32.29 -11.17
CA THR A 132 -9.79 -33.02 -9.89
C THR A 132 -11.25 -33.01 -9.41
N ILE A 133 -11.83 -34.19 -9.19
CA ILE A 133 -13.09 -34.33 -8.46
C ILE A 133 -12.74 -34.50 -6.98
N SER A 134 -12.89 -33.45 -6.18
CA SER A 134 -12.47 -33.46 -4.77
C SER A 134 -13.62 -33.23 -3.79
N GLN A 135 -14.85 -33.61 -4.18
CA GLN A 135 -15.94 -33.75 -3.22
C GLN A 135 -15.45 -34.62 -2.04
N PRO A 136 -15.62 -34.19 -0.79
CA PRO A 136 -14.87 -34.79 0.31
C PRO A 136 -15.23 -36.26 0.53
N VAL A 137 -14.21 -37.10 0.65
CA VAL A 137 -14.36 -38.56 0.87
C VAL A 137 -15.07 -38.87 2.19
N ARG A 138 -15.09 -37.92 3.14
CA ARG A 138 -15.87 -37.98 4.38
C ARG A 138 -16.52 -36.63 4.67
N LEU A 139 -17.78 -36.67 5.09
CA LEU A 139 -18.62 -35.50 5.42
C LEU A 139 -19.08 -35.48 6.90
N ASP A 140 -18.56 -36.35 7.75
CA ASP A 140 -18.98 -36.48 9.16
C ASP A 140 -18.20 -35.50 10.07
N PRO A 141 -18.86 -34.50 10.71
CA PRO A 141 -18.22 -33.59 11.65
C PRO A 141 -17.77 -34.23 12.96
N ALA A 142 -18.07 -35.52 13.21
CA ALA A 142 -17.59 -36.27 14.37
C ALA A 142 -16.30 -37.07 14.11
N GLU A 143 -15.94 -37.41 12.87
CA GLU A 143 -14.68 -38.12 12.54
C GLU A 143 -13.48 -37.16 12.44
N TRP A 144 -13.42 -36.25 13.40
CA TRP A 144 -12.58 -35.06 13.40
C TRP A 144 -11.12 -35.41 13.73
N THR A 145 -10.35 -35.78 12.70
CA THR A 145 -9.02 -36.41 12.81
C THR A 145 -7.88 -35.49 12.39
N VAL A 146 -6.76 -35.56 13.13
CA VAL A 146 -5.48 -34.94 12.74
C VAL A 146 -4.84 -35.69 11.57
N VAL A 147 -3.93 -35.01 10.84
CA VAL A 147 -3.12 -35.62 9.77
C VAL A 147 -2.49 -36.94 10.27
N PRO A 148 -2.80 -38.11 9.67
CA PRO A 148 -2.37 -39.38 10.22
C PRO A 148 -0.83 -39.50 10.35
N PRO A 149 -0.32 -39.98 11.49
CA PRO A 149 1.11 -40.12 11.71
C PRO A 149 1.69 -41.24 10.82
N GLY A 150 2.85 -40.98 10.22
CA GLY A 150 3.56 -41.96 9.39
C GLY A 150 3.16 -42.00 7.91
N LEU A 151 2.25 -41.13 7.45
CA LEU A 151 2.08 -40.89 6.00
C LEU A 151 3.38 -40.36 5.38
N ASP A 152 3.66 -40.77 4.13
CA ASP A 152 4.74 -40.15 3.36
C ASP A 152 4.36 -38.74 2.89
N SER A 153 5.32 -38.02 2.28
CA SER A 153 5.10 -36.63 1.85
C SER A 153 3.96 -36.45 0.84
N HIS A 154 3.72 -37.44 -0.03
CA HIS A 154 2.68 -37.36 -1.06
C HIS A 154 1.31 -37.73 -0.51
N ASP A 155 1.21 -38.83 0.23
CA ASP A 155 -0.06 -39.23 0.88
C ASP A 155 -0.49 -38.20 1.92
N ARG A 156 0.47 -37.59 2.63
CA ARG A 156 0.23 -36.43 3.51
C ARG A 156 -0.28 -35.23 2.73
N GLU A 157 0.36 -34.88 1.61
CA GLU A 157 -0.09 -33.79 0.74
C GLU A 157 -1.53 -34.03 0.26
N GLN A 158 -1.84 -35.23 -0.24
CA GLN A 158 -3.18 -35.59 -0.69
C GLN A 158 -4.20 -35.56 0.46
N TRP A 159 -3.87 -36.11 1.63
CA TRP A 159 -4.76 -36.06 2.80
C TRP A 159 -5.09 -34.62 3.18
N VAL A 160 -4.07 -33.76 3.25
CA VAL A 160 -4.28 -32.33 3.55
C VAL A 160 -5.08 -31.66 2.43
N ARG A 161 -4.82 -31.95 1.16
CA ARG A 161 -5.62 -31.40 0.03
C ARG A 161 -7.10 -31.74 0.12
N HIS A 162 -7.46 -32.96 0.53
CA HIS A 162 -8.87 -33.39 0.63
C HIS A 162 -9.58 -32.94 1.92
N ASN A 163 -8.85 -32.48 2.94
CA ASN A 163 -9.41 -32.13 4.26
C ASN A 163 -9.14 -30.69 4.71
N LEU A 164 -8.25 -29.92 4.10
CA LEU A 164 -7.87 -28.57 4.57
C LEU A 164 -9.06 -27.60 4.71
N TRP A 165 -10.05 -27.72 3.84
CA TRP A 165 -11.26 -26.88 3.82
C TRP A 165 -12.10 -26.99 5.11
N TYR A 166 -11.96 -28.08 5.87
CA TYR A 166 -12.56 -28.25 7.20
C TYR A 166 -11.93 -27.35 8.27
N PHE A 167 -10.66 -26.98 8.11
CA PHE A 167 -9.89 -26.25 9.11
C PHE A 167 -9.99 -24.75 8.90
N ASN A 168 -10.08 -24.00 10.01
CA ASN A 168 -9.79 -22.58 9.98
C ASN A 168 -8.27 -22.36 9.97
N TYR A 169 -7.63 -22.60 8.83
CA TYR A 169 -6.18 -22.40 8.66
C TYR A 169 -5.73 -20.93 8.59
N GLU A 170 -6.69 -20.01 8.72
CA GLU A 170 -6.43 -18.59 8.95
C GLU A 170 -6.49 -18.25 10.46
N ALA A 171 -6.64 -19.23 11.36
CA ALA A 171 -6.65 -19.03 12.81
C ALA A 171 -5.30 -18.58 13.39
N MET A 172 -4.19 -18.88 12.71
CA MET A 172 -2.88 -18.26 12.99
C MET A 172 -2.82 -16.75 12.65
N GLN A 173 -3.80 -16.18 11.92
CA GLN A 173 -3.75 -14.77 11.54
C GLN A 173 -4.04 -13.81 12.72
N PRO A 174 -3.39 -12.64 12.74
CA PRO A 174 -3.68 -11.56 13.67
C PRO A 174 -5.13 -11.04 13.61
N PRO A 175 -5.78 -10.74 14.76
CA PRO A 175 -7.24 -10.63 14.85
C PRO A 175 -7.90 -9.33 14.33
N LEU A 176 -7.17 -8.27 13.96
CA LEU A 176 -7.77 -6.93 13.83
C LEU A 176 -8.85 -6.84 12.73
N TYR A 177 -8.61 -7.42 11.55
CA TYR A 177 -9.61 -7.41 10.49
C TYR A 177 -10.91 -8.11 10.91
N TYR A 178 -10.79 -9.27 11.55
CA TYR A 178 -11.96 -10.01 11.98
C TYR A 178 -12.69 -9.27 13.11
N ALA A 179 -11.94 -8.70 14.06
CA ALA A 179 -12.49 -7.92 15.18
C ALA A 179 -13.25 -6.65 14.74
N ILE A 180 -12.83 -5.96 13.66
CA ILE A 180 -13.62 -4.82 13.13
C ILE A 180 -14.88 -5.25 12.38
N ASN A 181 -14.95 -6.52 11.93
CA ASN A 181 -16.15 -7.08 11.30
C ASN A 181 -17.16 -7.61 12.32
N VAL A 182 -16.75 -8.01 13.54
CA VAL A 182 -17.67 -8.55 14.57
C VAL A 182 -18.88 -7.63 14.86
N PRO A 183 -18.75 -6.29 15.01
CA PRO A 183 -19.91 -5.41 15.18
C PRO A 183 -20.86 -5.39 13.98
N LEU A 184 -20.35 -5.59 12.76
CA LEU A 184 -21.14 -5.67 11.53
C LEU A 184 -21.84 -7.03 11.42
N TYR A 185 -21.12 -8.12 11.71
CA TYR A 185 -21.67 -9.48 11.79
C TYR A 185 -22.80 -9.59 12.82
N ALA A 186 -22.69 -8.88 13.95
CA ALA A 186 -23.71 -8.80 15.00
C ALA A 186 -24.92 -7.94 14.63
N ALA A 187 -24.73 -6.88 13.82
CA ALA A 187 -25.79 -5.95 13.43
C ALA A 187 -26.60 -6.40 12.20
N LEU A 188 -26.05 -7.30 11.38
CA LEU A 188 -26.70 -7.79 10.16
C LEU A 188 -27.70 -8.93 10.48
N PRO A 189 -28.98 -8.79 10.10
CA PRO A 189 -29.99 -9.82 10.33
C PRO A 189 -29.89 -10.96 9.33
N GLY A 190 -30.38 -12.15 9.71
CA GLY A 190 -30.48 -13.32 8.83
C GLY A 190 -29.23 -14.21 8.82
N GLY A 191 -29.22 -15.15 7.88
CA GLY A 191 -28.18 -16.17 7.75
C GLY A 191 -26.90 -15.70 7.06
N ILE A 192 -25.96 -16.64 6.87
CA ILE A 192 -24.59 -16.43 6.37
C ILE A 192 -24.52 -15.48 5.17
N MET A 193 -25.37 -15.67 4.16
CA MET A 193 -25.34 -14.87 2.93
C MET A 193 -25.45 -13.35 3.18
N VAL A 194 -26.34 -12.91 4.07
CA VAL A 194 -26.53 -11.48 4.37
C VAL A 194 -25.29 -10.91 5.07
N LYS A 195 -24.72 -11.69 5.99
CA LYS A 195 -23.49 -11.33 6.71
C LYS A 195 -22.29 -11.28 5.75
N LEU A 196 -22.17 -12.25 4.85
CA LEU A 196 -21.11 -12.35 3.83
C LEU A 196 -21.11 -11.12 2.93
N TYR A 197 -22.23 -10.82 2.27
CA TYR A 197 -22.30 -9.65 1.39
C TYR A 197 -22.09 -8.34 2.17
N GLY A 198 -22.58 -8.21 3.40
CA GLY A 198 -22.30 -7.04 4.24
C GLY A 198 -20.81 -6.85 4.54
N MET A 199 -20.09 -7.92 4.88
CA MET A 199 -18.64 -7.87 5.15
C MET A 199 -17.81 -7.65 3.88
N ARG A 200 -18.23 -8.20 2.72
CA ARG A 200 -17.67 -7.87 1.40
C ARG A 200 -17.85 -6.39 1.04
N LEU A 201 -19.00 -5.79 1.34
CA LEU A 201 -19.22 -4.35 1.15
C LEU A 201 -18.29 -3.49 2.03
N LEU A 202 -17.98 -3.94 3.26
CA LEU A 202 -16.96 -3.30 4.10
C LEU A 202 -15.54 -3.49 3.53
N ALA A 203 -15.20 -4.68 3.02
CA ALA A 203 -13.92 -4.94 2.36
C ALA A 203 -13.73 -4.04 1.12
N ALA A 204 -14.73 -3.95 0.24
CA ALA A 204 -14.74 -3.04 -0.90
C ALA A 204 -14.59 -1.56 -0.50
N LEU A 205 -15.23 -1.14 0.62
CA LEU A 205 -15.05 0.21 1.16
C LEU A 205 -13.61 0.44 1.64
N LEU A 206 -13.01 -0.50 2.37
CA LEU A 206 -11.62 -0.41 2.85
C LEU A 206 -10.62 -0.39 1.68
N ALA A 207 -10.77 -1.28 0.69
CA ALA A 207 -9.96 -1.33 -0.51
C ALA A 207 -10.02 -0.02 -1.33
N SER A 208 -11.21 0.59 -1.42
CA SER A 208 -11.40 1.86 -2.14
C SER A 208 -10.51 2.99 -1.60
N LEU A 209 -10.14 2.97 -0.30
CA LEU A 209 -9.28 3.97 0.33
C LEU A 209 -7.87 4.03 -0.28
N MET A 210 -7.44 3.00 -1.01
CA MET A 210 -6.16 3.02 -1.72
C MET A 210 -6.08 4.13 -2.78
N VAL A 211 -7.21 4.54 -3.37
CA VAL A 211 -7.25 5.67 -4.34
C VAL A 211 -6.86 7.01 -3.70
N PRO A 212 -7.52 7.51 -2.63
CA PRO A 212 -7.08 8.72 -1.96
C PRO A 212 -5.70 8.59 -1.30
N ILE A 213 -5.30 7.40 -0.84
CA ILE A 213 -3.94 7.18 -0.31
C ILE A 213 -2.89 7.34 -1.43
N ALA A 214 -3.06 6.70 -2.59
CA ALA A 214 -2.16 6.80 -3.73
C ALA A 214 -2.04 8.24 -4.25
N TYR A 215 -3.15 8.98 -4.36
CA TYR A 215 -3.14 10.42 -4.66
C TYR A 215 -2.31 11.21 -3.64
N LEU A 216 -2.50 10.95 -2.34
CA LEU A 216 -1.79 11.67 -1.30
C LEU A 216 -0.29 11.34 -1.28
N THR A 217 0.10 10.10 -1.59
CA THR A 217 1.52 9.68 -1.72
C THR A 217 2.17 10.30 -2.95
N ALA A 218 1.49 10.25 -4.11
CA ALA A 218 1.99 10.83 -5.34
C ALA A 218 2.17 12.36 -5.23
N ARG A 219 1.22 13.07 -4.62
CA ARG A 219 1.31 14.52 -4.36
C ARG A 219 2.36 14.88 -3.30
N GLU A 220 2.75 13.95 -2.44
CA GLU A 220 3.79 14.14 -1.43
C GLU A 220 5.20 13.95 -2.02
N ALA A 221 5.36 12.97 -2.92
CA ALA A 221 6.61 12.73 -3.64
C ALA A 221 6.85 13.73 -4.78
N PHE A 222 5.85 13.99 -5.62
CA PHE A 222 5.93 14.80 -6.84
C PHE A 222 4.86 15.91 -6.87
N PRO A 223 4.91 16.90 -5.94
CA PRO A 223 3.87 17.92 -5.81
C PRO A 223 3.63 18.74 -7.09
N ASP A 224 4.67 18.95 -7.89
CA ASP A 224 4.62 19.76 -9.12
C ASP A 224 4.17 18.95 -10.35
N SER A 225 4.15 17.62 -10.27
CA SER A 225 3.72 16.75 -11.37
C SER A 225 2.26 16.34 -11.21
N ARG A 226 1.37 17.07 -11.88
CA ARG A 226 -0.06 16.71 -11.98
C ARG A 226 -0.26 15.37 -12.70
N LEU A 227 0.65 14.99 -13.60
CA LEU A 227 0.66 13.69 -14.27
C LEU A 227 0.87 12.54 -13.28
N VAL A 228 1.87 12.62 -12.39
CA VAL A 228 2.11 11.58 -11.37
C VAL A 228 1.01 11.62 -10.29
N THR A 229 0.65 12.83 -9.85
CA THR A 229 -0.38 13.05 -8.81
C THR A 229 -1.75 12.48 -9.18
N LEU A 230 -2.18 12.59 -10.44
CA LEU A 230 -3.45 12.00 -10.92
C LEU A 230 -3.27 10.63 -11.59
N GLY A 231 -2.08 10.29 -12.09
CA GLY A 231 -1.79 9.00 -12.69
C GLY A 231 -1.75 7.86 -11.68
N ALA A 232 -1.13 8.05 -10.51
CA ALA A 232 -1.06 7.03 -9.47
C ALA A 232 -2.44 6.48 -9.01
N PRO A 233 -3.45 7.32 -8.67
CA PRO A 233 -4.79 6.81 -8.36
C PRO A 233 -5.52 6.18 -9.56
N VAL A 234 -5.19 6.56 -10.81
CA VAL A 234 -5.71 5.89 -12.01
C VAL A 234 -5.08 4.51 -12.19
N VAL A 235 -3.78 4.34 -11.90
CA VAL A 235 -3.12 3.03 -11.92
C VAL A 235 -3.73 2.07 -10.90
N VAL A 236 -4.08 2.54 -9.69
CA VAL A 236 -4.83 1.74 -8.70
C VAL A 236 -6.19 1.30 -9.25
N LEU A 237 -6.89 2.17 -9.98
CA LEU A 237 -8.19 1.85 -10.59
C LEU A 237 -8.06 0.87 -11.78
N LEU A 238 -6.91 0.84 -12.47
CA LEU A 238 -6.65 -0.07 -13.59
C LEU A 238 -6.17 -1.46 -13.14
N ALA A 239 -5.73 -1.62 -11.89
CA ALA A 239 -5.44 -2.92 -11.28
C ALA A 239 -6.76 -3.60 -10.86
N GLN A 240 -7.48 -4.18 -11.82
CA GLN A 240 -8.78 -4.83 -11.57
C GLN A 240 -8.68 -5.97 -10.56
N GLY A 241 -7.56 -6.69 -10.54
CA GLY A 241 -7.28 -7.73 -9.54
C GLY A 241 -7.23 -7.23 -8.10
N TYR A 242 -6.75 -6.00 -7.88
CA TYR A 242 -6.83 -5.36 -6.57
C TYR A 242 -8.29 -5.10 -6.15
N ALA A 243 -9.17 -4.72 -7.07
CA ALA A 243 -10.59 -4.52 -6.77
C ALA A 243 -11.36 -5.83 -6.60
N LEU A 244 -11.03 -6.88 -7.34
CA LEU A 244 -11.63 -8.21 -7.18
C LEU A 244 -11.22 -8.82 -5.83
N ASN A 245 -9.92 -9.09 -5.66
CA ASN A 245 -9.41 -9.85 -4.52
C ASN A 245 -9.70 -9.14 -3.18
N MET A 246 -9.62 -7.81 -3.13
CA MET A 246 -9.88 -7.04 -1.90
C MET A 246 -11.37 -6.71 -1.65
N SER A 247 -12.28 -7.15 -2.52
CA SER A 247 -13.74 -7.08 -2.28
C SER A 247 -14.29 -8.31 -1.54
N GLN A 248 -13.43 -9.29 -1.28
CA GLN A 248 -13.72 -10.53 -0.57
C GLN A 248 -13.58 -10.31 0.95
N VAL A 249 -14.12 -11.22 1.76
CA VAL A 249 -13.87 -11.25 3.20
C VAL A 249 -12.44 -11.75 3.43
N THR A 250 -11.45 -10.87 3.31
CA THR A 250 -10.02 -11.18 3.51
C THR A 250 -9.29 -10.11 4.32
N ASN A 251 -8.30 -10.53 5.11
CA ASN A 251 -7.49 -9.63 5.93
C ASN A 251 -6.65 -8.64 5.10
N ASP A 252 -6.31 -8.97 3.85
CA ASP A 252 -5.56 -8.07 2.96
C ASP A 252 -6.34 -6.80 2.58
N ALA A 253 -7.68 -6.85 2.60
CA ALA A 253 -8.54 -5.69 2.34
C ALA A 253 -8.36 -4.58 3.39
N LEU A 254 -7.90 -4.91 4.60
CA LEU A 254 -7.51 -3.96 5.64
C LEU A 254 -5.97 -3.78 5.73
N ALA A 255 -5.19 -4.86 5.60
CA ALA A 255 -3.73 -4.78 5.72
C ALA A 255 -3.11 -3.85 4.66
N THR A 256 -3.59 -3.94 3.41
CA THR A 256 -3.06 -3.14 2.29
C THR A 256 -3.26 -1.63 2.46
N PRO A 257 -4.48 -1.10 2.69
CA PRO A 257 -4.66 0.33 2.93
C PRO A 257 -3.98 0.83 4.21
N LEU A 258 -3.86 0.02 5.27
CA LEU A 258 -3.09 0.39 6.47
C LEU A 258 -1.58 0.51 6.17
N ALA A 259 -1.01 -0.46 5.45
CA ALA A 259 0.39 -0.43 5.04
C ALA A 259 0.69 0.77 4.11
N ALA A 260 -0.17 1.04 3.13
CA ALA A 260 -0.05 2.18 2.24
C ALA A 260 -0.18 3.52 2.99
N ALA A 261 -1.07 3.61 4.00
CA ALA A 261 -1.19 4.76 4.88
C ALA A 261 0.06 4.94 5.77
N ALA A 262 0.66 3.86 6.27
CA ALA A 262 1.92 3.91 7.01
C ALA A 262 3.05 4.48 6.13
N ILE A 263 3.22 3.94 4.91
CA ILE A 263 4.21 4.41 3.93
C ILE A 263 4.02 5.90 3.61
N LEU A 264 2.77 6.38 3.47
CA LEU A 264 2.45 7.81 3.28
C LEU A 264 2.88 8.67 4.48
N VAL A 265 2.74 8.19 5.72
CA VAL A 265 3.15 8.93 6.93
C VAL A 265 4.68 8.92 7.10
N LEU A 266 5.34 7.81 6.77
CA LEU A 266 6.80 7.70 6.73
C LEU A 266 7.41 8.59 5.63
N LEU A 267 6.84 8.61 4.42
CA LEU A 267 7.22 9.55 3.36
C LEU A 267 7.07 11.02 3.82
N ARG A 268 6.02 11.34 4.59
CA ARG A 268 5.85 12.67 5.21
C ARG A 268 6.92 13.00 6.24
N MET A 269 7.48 12.02 6.94
CA MET A 269 8.63 12.22 7.82
C MET A 269 9.90 12.49 7.00
N VAL A 270 10.13 11.74 5.92
CA VAL A 270 11.27 11.96 5.00
C VAL A 270 11.20 13.33 4.30
N ARG A 271 10.01 13.74 3.85
CA ARG A 271 9.75 15.03 3.19
C ARG A 271 9.80 16.23 4.14
N ARG A 272 9.19 16.12 5.32
CA ARG A 272 8.80 17.27 6.17
C ARG A 272 9.42 17.23 7.57
N GLY A 273 10.43 16.40 7.79
CA GLY A 273 11.09 16.19 9.07
C GLY A 273 10.29 15.35 10.08
N TYR A 274 10.91 15.06 11.21
CA TYR A 274 10.32 14.25 12.27
C TYR A 274 9.37 15.07 13.16
N SER A 275 8.35 14.40 13.71
CA SER A 275 7.42 15.01 14.68
C SER A 275 6.67 13.92 15.43
N THR A 276 6.47 14.09 16.73
CA THR A 276 5.78 13.15 17.62
C THR A 276 4.47 12.62 17.04
N ARG A 277 3.63 13.50 16.47
CA ARG A 277 2.36 13.12 15.85
C ARG A 277 2.53 12.20 14.64
N ARG A 278 3.51 12.42 13.76
CA ARG A 278 3.75 11.54 12.59
C ARG A 278 4.29 10.18 13.06
N SER A 279 5.22 10.17 13.99
CA SER A 279 5.85 8.96 14.53
C SER A 279 4.86 8.06 15.24
N LEU A 280 4.00 8.62 16.11
CA LEU A 280 2.91 7.87 16.75
C LEU A 280 1.88 7.34 15.74
N ILE A 281 1.48 8.15 14.75
CA ILE A 281 0.56 7.68 13.70
C ILE A 281 1.19 6.57 12.85
N ALA A 282 2.48 6.68 12.49
CA ALA A 282 3.18 5.61 11.78
C ALA A 282 3.27 4.33 12.63
N GLY A 283 3.63 4.44 13.92
CA GLY A 283 3.64 3.30 14.84
C GLY A 283 2.27 2.62 14.97
N VAL A 284 1.19 3.39 15.12
CA VAL A 284 -0.17 2.84 15.20
C VAL A 284 -0.61 2.21 13.88
N LEU A 285 -0.29 2.79 12.73
CA LEU A 285 -0.64 2.21 11.42
C LEU A 285 0.16 0.93 11.12
N ILE A 286 1.44 0.88 11.48
CA ILE A 286 2.27 -0.34 11.34
C ILE A 286 1.78 -1.42 12.31
N GLY A 287 1.52 -1.06 13.57
CA GLY A 287 0.98 -1.97 14.57
C GLY A 287 -0.39 -2.52 14.18
N ALA A 288 -1.29 -1.69 13.63
CA ALA A 288 -2.58 -2.12 13.10
C ALA A 288 -2.46 -3.02 11.87
N ALA A 289 -1.55 -2.70 10.95
CA ALA A 289 -1.28 -3.54 9.78
C ALA A 289 -0.73 -4.92 10.21
N MET A 290 0.26 -4.95 11.10
CA MET A 290 0.81 -6.20 11.65
C MET A 290 -0.24 -6.98 12.44
N MET A 291 -1.12 -6.29 13.18
CA MET A 291 -2.28 -6.90 13.84
C MET A 291 -3.40 -7.31 12.88
N THR A 292 -3.21 -7.16 11.56
CA THR A 292 -4.10 -7.68 10.51
C THR A 292 -3.47 -8.86 9.74
N LYS A 293 -2.19 -8.78 9.37
CA LYS A 293 -1.45 -9.85 8.68
C LYS A 293 0.05 -9.69 8.98
N MET A 294 0.72 -10.73 9.49
CA MET A 294 2.12 -10.61 9.95
C MET A 294 3.12 -10.29 8.83
N THR A 295 2.81 -10.62 7.58
CA THR A 295 3.66 -10.38 6.39
C THR A 295 4.06 -8.91 6.21
N VAL A 296 3.22 -7.96 6.67
CA VAL A 296 3.51 -6.52 6.61
C VAL A 296 4.62 -6.06 7.58
N VAL A 297 5.28 -6.98 8.30
CA VAL A 297 6.50 -6.74 9.09
C VAL A 297 7.62 -6.07 8.28
N PHE A 298 7.61 -6.17 6.94
CA PHE A 298 8.49 -5.40 6.05
C PHE A 298 8.39 -3.87 6.27
N LEU A 299 7.30 -3.38 6.87
CA LEU A 299 7.17 -1.97 7.26
C LEU A 299 8.18 -1.52 8.33
N LEU A 300 8.78 -2.45 9.09
CA LEU A 300 9.80 -2.12 10.10
C LEU A 300 11.14 -1.65 9.47
N PRO A 301 11.77 -2.37 8.52
CA PRO A 301 12.93 -1.82 7.80
C PRO A 301 12.57 -0.60 6.95
N VAL A 302 11.33 -0.45 6.47
CA VAL A 302 10.85 0.78 5.80
C VAL A 302 10.75 1.97 6.79
N ALA A 303 10.31 1.74 8.02
CA ALA A 303 10.33 2.77 9.07
C ALA A 303 11.76 3.13 9.49
N LEU A 304 12.67 2.16 9.58
CA LEU A 304 14.10 2.41 9.79
C LEU A 304 14.70 3.25 8.66
N LEU A 305 14.41 2.92 7.39
CA LEU A 305 14.80 3.71 6.24
C LEU A 305 14.30 5.17 6.33
N ALA A 306 13.04 5.37 6.75
CA ALA A 306 12.47 6.70 6.95
C ALA A 306 13.16 7.51 8.08
N LEU A 307 13.79 6.83 9.04
CA LEU A 307 14.56 7.42 10.15
C LEU A 307 16.06 7.61 9.83
N LEU A 308 16.60 6.91 8.84
CA LEU A 308 18.00 7.00 8.41
C LEU A 308 18.19 7.95 7.22
N LEU A 309 17.31 7.91 6.22
CA LEU A 309 17.49 8.66 4.97
C LEU A 309 17.57 10.18 5.18
N PRO A 310 16.78 10.81 6.09
CA PRO A 310 16.94 12.23 6.41
C PRO A 310 18.24 12.57 7.16
N LEU A 311 18.87 11.62 7.86
CA LEU A 311 20.20 11.80 8.46
C LEU A 311 21.27 11.86 7.38
N VAL A 312 21.26 10.89 6.45
CA VAL A 312 22.17 10.84 5.29
C VAL A 312 22.04 12.09 4.42
N TYR A 313 20.82 12.63 4.29
CA TYR A 313 20.56 13.88 3.57
C TYR A 313 20.81 15.15 4.40
N GLY A 314 21.31 15.06 5.63
CA GLY A 314 21.64 16.21 6.50
C GLY A 314 20.43 17.07 6.89
N ARG A 315 19.23 16.48 6.94
CA ARG A 315 17.94 17.14 7.25
C ARG A 315 17.52 16.99 8.70
N GLU A 316 18.06 15.98 9.38
CA GLU A 316 17.67 15.58 10.73
C GLU A 316 18.88 15.17 11.56
N ALA A 317 18.71 15.18 12.89
CA ALA A 317 19.78 14.80 13.84
C ALA A 317 19.54 13.40 14.43
N ILE A 318 20.61 12.63 14.66
CA ILE A 318 20.52 11.26 15.19
C ILE A 318 19.74 11.15 16.50
N LYS A 319 19.89 12.13 17.41
CA LYS A 319 19.08 12.21 18.66
C LYS A 319 17.57 12.31 18.37
N ARG A 320 17.16 13.03 17.32
CA ARG A 320 15.76 13.10 16.90
C ARG A 320 15.30 11.80 16.24
N ALA A 321 16.15 11.14 15.46
CA ALA A 321 15.84 9.83 14.89
C ALA A 321 15.60 8.77 15.98
N LEU A 322 16.46 8.69 17.01
CA LEU A 322 16.28 7.77 18.14
C LEU A 322 14.94 7.98 18.87
N VAL A 323 14.62 9.24 19.23
CA VAL A 323 13.34 9.57 19.88
C VAL A 323 12.13 9.24 19.00
N ASN A 324 12.21 9.51 17.69
CA ASN A 324 11.10 9.24 16.79
C ASN A 324 10.98 7.76 16.40
N GLY A 325 12.08 6.99 16.45
CA GLY A 325 12.08 5.54 16.40
C GLY A 325 11.38 4.93 17.61
N ALA A 326 11.73 5.35 18.83
CA ALA A 326 11.02 4.91 20.03
C ALA A 326 9.51 5.22 19.98
N LEU A 327 9.11 6.38 19.43
CA LEU A 327 7.71 6.76 19.23
C LEU A 327 6.98 6.00 18.09
N ILE A 328 7.71 5.32 17.20
CA ILE A 328 7.14 4.37 16.23
C ILE A 328 7.04 2.98 16.86
N ILE A 329 8.11 2.52 17.52
CA ILE A 329 8.22 1.16 18.07
C ILE A 329 7.29 0.96 19.27
N ALA A 330 7.08 1.96 20.13
CA ALA A 330 6.24 1.78 21.31
C ALA A 330 4.77 1.41 20.97
N PRO A 331 4.05 2.10 20.03
CA PRO A 331 2.75 1.63 19.56
C PRO A 331 2.79 0.26 18.87
N VAL A 332 3.80 -0.01 18.01
CA VAL A 332 3.92 -1.32 17.34
C VAL A 332 4.06 -2.45 18.38
N ALA A 333 4.95 -2.29 19.35
CA ALA A 333 5.19 -3.28 20.39
C ALA A 333 3.97 -3.47 21.29
N ALA A 334 3.29 -2.39 21.68
CA ALA A 334 2.08 -2.46 22.49
C ALA A 334 0.93 -3.22 21.80
N MET A 335 0.92 -3.28 20.46
CA MET A 335 -0.07 -4.03 19.68
C MET A 335 0.40 -5.46 19.37
N ALA A 336 1.61 -5.62 18.83
CA ALA A 336 2.10 -6.89 18.31
C ALA A 336 2.71 -7.83 19.38
N VAL A 337 3.34 -7.32 20.44
CA VAL A 337 3.97 -8.19 21.46
C VAL A 337 2.95 -9.05 22.22
N PRO A 338 1.77 -8.54 22.64
CA PRO A 338 0.73 -9.39 23.24
C PRO A 338 0.29 -10.55 22.32
N TRP A 339 0.19 -10.29 21.01
CA TRP A 339 -0.14 -11.32 20.02
C TRP A 339 0.98 -12.36 19.85
N MET A 340 2.23 -11.89 19.71
CA MET A 340 3.40 -12.77 19.61
C MET A 340 3.59 -13.63 20.86
N LEU A 341 3.33 -13.10 22.05
CA LEU A 341 3.36 -13.85 23.31
C LEU A 341 2.24 -14.91 23.37
N ARG A 342 1.02 -14.57 22.92
CA ARG A 342 -0.07 -15.56 22.76
C ARG A 342 0.37 -16.68 21.82
N ASN A 343 0.89 -16.35 20.64
CA ASN A 343 1.31 -17.36 19.66
C ASN A 343 2.48 -18.22 20.19
N ILE A 344 3.45 -17.67 20.93
CA ILE A 344 4.48 -18.47 21.61
C ILE A 344 3.85 -19.45 22.62
N SER A 345 2.84 -19.01 23.39
CA SER A 345 2.19 -19.87 24.39
C SER A 345 1.26 -20.96 23.82
N VAL A 346 0.78 -20.81 22.58
CA VAL A 346 -0.17 -21.74 21.94
C VAL A 346 0.50 -22.60 20.88
N TYR A 347 1.37 -22.02 20.05
CA TYR A 347 2.00 -22.67 18.90
C TYR A 347 3.51 -22.94 19.09
N GLY A 348 4.12 -22.42 20.17
CA GLY A 348 5.58 -22.47 20.39
C GLY A 348 6.40 -21.47 19.57
N ASP A 349 5.78 -20.73 18.64
CA ASP A 349 6.43 -19.74 17.78
C ASP A 349 5.67 -18.39 17.75
N ALA A 350 6.38 -17.28 17.49
CA ALA A 350 5.83 -15.93 17.59
C ALA A 350 4.85 -15.52 16.46
N THR A 351 4.74 -16.33 15.41
CA THR A 351 3.92 -16.09 14.21
C THR A 351 2.76 -17.08 14.07
N GLY A 352 2.90 -18.30 14.57
CA GLY A 352 1.98 -19.42 14.31
C GLY A 352 2.31 -20.22 13.06
N ALA A 353 3.37 -19.85 12.34
CA ALA A 353 3.80 -20.51 11.12
C ALA A 353 4.21 -21.97 11.33
N ALA A 354 4.66 -22.37 12.52
CA ALA A 354 4.99 -23.77 12.83
C ALA A 354 3.73 -24.65 12.95
N ALA A 355 2.60 -24.09 13.39
CA ALA A 355 1.31 -24.78 13.44
C ALA A 355 0.63 -24.83 12.05
N ALA A 356 0.74 -23.74 11.27
CA ALA A 356 0.17 -23.66 9.93
C ALA A 356 0.97 -24.45 8.88
N GLN A 357 2.30 -24.58 9.00
CA GLN A 357 3.13 -25.35 8.06
C GLN A 357 2.59 -26.78 7.82
N PRO A 358 2.25 -27.60 8.85
CA PRO A 358 1.55 -28.87 8.71
C PRO A 358 0.35 -28.93 7.75
N LEU A 359 -0.38 -27.81 7.59
CA LEU A 359 -1.63 -27.68 6.82
C LEU A 359 -1.44 -26.92 5.50
N MET A 360 -0.53 -25.95 5.44
CA MET A 360 -0.34 -25.06 4.28
C MET A 360 0.88 -25.42 3.43
N SER A 361 1.91 -26.07 3.97
CA SER A 361 3.16 -26.31 3.22
C SER A 361 2.98 -27.24 2.02
N SER A 362 2.07 -28.19 2.08
CA SER A 362 1.66 -29.03 0.93
C SER A 362 1.02 -28.24 -0.21
N PHE A 363 0.56 -27.02 0.02
CA PHE A 363 0.04 -26.10 -1.00
C PHE A 363 1.05 -25.02 -1.41
N PHE A 364 1.80 -24.45 -0.47
CA PHE A 364 2.61 -23.25 -0.68
C PHE A 364 4.12 -23.48 -0.71
N ALA A 365 4.64 -24.66 -0.36
CA ALA A 365 6.08 -24.93 -0.39
C ALA A 365 6.61 -25.24 -1.79
N SER A 366 6.57 -24.26 -2.69
CA SER A 366 7.55 -24.16 -3.78
C SER A 366 8.77 -23.40 -3.24
N PRO A 367 9.91 -24.05 -2.97
CA PRO A 367 11.07 -23.34 -2.45
C PRO A 367 11.62 -22.39 -3.52
N LEU A 368 11.82 -21.13 -3.13
CA LEU A 368 12.29 -20.04 -3.98
C LEU A 368 13.73 -20.27 -4.48
N ARG A 369 13.87 -21.14 -5.47
CA ARG A 369 15.15 -21.64 -6.01
C ARG A 369 15.47 -21.09 -7.40
N ASN A 370 14.47 -20.61 -8.13
CA ASN A 370 14.64 -20.04 -9.47
C ASN A 370 13.48 -19.07 -9.84
N MET A 371 13.60 -18.37 -10.97
CA MET A 371 12.55 -17.46 -11.47
C MET A 371 11.23 -18.15 -11.86
N GLU A 372 11.22 -19.48 -12.01
CA GLU A 372 10.00 -20.26 -12.25
C GLU A 372 9.23 -20.49 -10.94
N SER A 373 9.93 -20.74 -9.82
CA SER A 373 9.31 -20.83 -8.48
C SER A 373 8.70 -19.52 -8.00
N LEU A 374 9.13 -18.37 -8.55
CA LEU A 374 8.46 -17.07 -8.37
C LEU A 374 7.12 -16.95 -9.12
N ARG A 375 6.80 -17.89 -10.03
CA ARG A 375 5.59 -17.94 -10.86
C ARG A 375 5.19 -16.56 -11.41
N ILE A 376 6.15 -15.80 -11.95
CA ILE A 376 5.94 -14.42 -12.45
C ILE A 376 4.87 -14.38 -13.56
N ASN A 377 4.76 -15.47 -14.32
CA ASN A 377 3.73 -15.74 -15.31
C ASN A 377 2.30 -15.81 -14.75
N GLU A 378 2.14 -15.94 -13.43
CA GLU A 378 0.86 -15.98 -12.72
C GLU A 378 0.74 -14.81 -11.74
N LEU A 379 1.78 -14.51 -10.94
CA LEU A 379 1.81 -13.41 -9.97
C LEU A 379 1.55 -12.03 -10.60
N LEU A 380 2.03 -11.77 -11.82
CA LEU A 380 1.70 -10.51 -12.50
C LEU A 380 0.23 -10.51 -12.98
N PRO A 381 -0.27 -11.53 -13.70
CA PRO A 381 -1.69 -11.55 -14.07
C PRO A 381 -2.68 -11.62 -12.89
N THR A 382 -2.41 -12.33 -11.79
CA THR A 382 -3.30 -12.36 -10.60
C THR A 382 -3.39 -10.99 -9.95
N PHE A 383 -2.29 -10.26 -9.80
CA PHE A 383 -2.31 -8.90 -9.25
C PHE A 383 -3.11 -7.92 -10.13
N TRP A 384 -2.96 -7.99 -11.46
CA TRP A 384 -3.57 -7.02 -12.37
C TRP A 384 -5.01 -7.34 -12.76
N PHE A 385 -5.37 -8.62 -12.92
CA PHE A 385 -6.71 -9.05 -13.40
C PHE A 385 -7.53 -9.80 -12.34
N GLY A 386 -6.88 -10.33 -11.30
CA GLY A 386 -7.51 -11.01 -10.16
C GLY A 386 -7.44 -12.53 -10.24
N GLU A 387 -7.95 -13.19 -9.21
CA GLU A 387 -8.03 -14.66 -9.15
C GLU A 387 -9.47 -15.17 -9.34
N PRO A 388 -9.67 -16.23 -10.16
CA PRO A 388 -8.68 -16.92 -10.99
C PRO A 388 -8.35 -16.17 -12.29
N VAL A 389 -7.11 -16.27 -12.78
CA VAL A 389 -6.70 -15.63 -14.05
C VAL A 389 -7.16 -16.38 -15.30
N PHE A 390 -7.35 -17.70 -15.21
CA PHE A 390 -7.59 -18.56 -16.39
C PHE A 390 -8.82 -18.20 -17.27
N PRO A 391 -9.87 -17.47 -16.81
CA PRO A 391 -10.93 -16.98 -17.69
C PRO A 391 -10.47 -15.88 -18.66
N PHE A 392 -9.34 -15.22 -18.40
CA PHE A 392 -8.78 -14.19 -19.29
C PHE A 392 -8.03 -14.86 -20.46
N PRO A 393 -8.47 -14.75 -21.74
CA PRO A 393 -7.99 -15.60 -22.84
C PRO A 393 -6.48 -15.53 -23.15
N PHE A 394 -5.79 -14.51 -22.64
CA PHE A 394 -4.37 -14.27 -22.88
C PHE A 394 -3.51 -14.38 -21.61
N TRP A 395 -4.02 -14.96 -20.52
CA TRP A 395 -3.34 -14.97 -19.20
C TRP A 395 -1.90 -15.50 -19.26
N GLN A 396 -1.67 -16.57 -20.03
CA GLN A 396 -0.37 -17.22 -20.24
C GLN A 396 0.71 -16.31 -20.84
N VAL A 397 0.31 -15.22 -21.52
CA VAL A 397 1.22 -14.22 -22.12
C VAL A 397 1.06 -12.83 -21.52
N ALA A 398 0.03 -12.60 -20.69
CA ALA A 398 -0.29 -11.30 -20.12
C ALA A 398 0.79 -10.74 -19.19
N TRP A 399 1.62 -11.61 -18.59
CA TRP A 399 2.78 -11.21 -17.81
C TRP A 399 3.85 -10.47 -18.66
N VAL A 400 3.93 -10.70 -19.97
CA VAL A 400 4.93 -10.08 -20.85
C VAL A 400 4.76 -8.55 -20.95
N PRO A 401 3.60 -7.99 -21.34
CA PRO A 401 3.39 -6.54 -21.35
C PRO A 401 3.42 -5.92 -19.95
N LEU A 402 3.01 -6.66 -18.91
CA LEU A 402 3.09 -6.19 -17.51
C LEU A 402 4.54 -6.05 -17.05
N LEU A 403 5.38 -7.06 -17.31
CA LEU A 403 6.81 -7.03 -17.04
C LEU A 403 7.50 -5.95 -17.87
N ALA A 404 7.13 -5.77 -19.14
CA ALA A 404 7.65 -4.68 -19.98
C ALA A 404 7.28 -3.30 -19.41
N ALA A 405 6.06 -3.11 -18.89
CA ALA A 405 5.67 -1.88 -18.22
C ALA A 405 6.47 -1.62 -16.93
N MET A 406 6.76 -2.66 -16.14
CA MET A 406 7.63 -2.56 -14.95
C MET A 406 9.07 -2.22 -15.33
N VAL A 407 9.63 -2.85 -16.37
CA VAL A 407 10.97 -2.52 -16.89
C VAL A 407 11.01 -1.08 -17.41
N MET A 408 9.99 -0.63 -18.13
CA MET A 408 9.89 0.77 -18.57
C MET A 408 9.79 1.76 -17.40
N ALA A 409 9.11 1.41 -16.31
CA ALA A 409 9.10 2.22 -15.09
C ALA A 409 10.49 2.30 -14.43
N LEU A 410 11.22 1.17 -14.36
CA LEU A 410 12.60 1.13 -13.85
C LEU A 410 13.58 1.92 -14.74
N VAL A 411 13.46 1.82 -16.07
CA VAL A 411 14.25 2.61 -17.04
C VAL A 411 13.94 4.10 -16.91
N GLY A 412 12.66 4.47 -16.81
CA GLY A 412 12.24 5.85 -16.57
C GLY A 412 12.77 6.40 -15.23
N MET A 413 12.86 5.56 -14.21
CA MET A 413 13.45 5.93 -12.92
C MET A 413 14.98 6.08 -12.97
N ALA A 414 15.69 5.19 -13.67
CA ALA A 414 17.12 5.30 -13.91
C ALA A 414 17.46 6.57 -14.70
N PHE A 415 16.68 6.84 -15.76
CA PHE A 415 16.76 8.08 -16.54
C PHE A 415 16.49 9.31 -15.66
N TYR A 416 15.47 9.26 -14.79
CA TYR A 416 15.19 10.32 -13.83
C TYR A 416 16.41 10.59 -12.93
N PHE A 417 17.04 9.56 -12.34
CA PHE A 417 18.23 9.79 -11.50
C PHE A 417 19.42 10.35 -12.26
N ALA A 418 19.69 9.85 -13.48
CA ALA A 418 20.78 10.33 -14.33
C ALA A 418 20.63 11.83 -14.67
N HIS A 419 19.42 12.28 -14.96
CA HIS A 419 19.15 13.67 -15.34
C HIS A 419 18.86 14.59 -14.15
N SER A 420 18.40 14.05 -13.01
CA SER A 420 18.17 14.79 -11.77
C SER A 420 19.43 15.43 -11.20
N TYR A 421 20.62 15.00 -11.59
CA TYR A 421 21.86 15.68 -11.18
C TYR A 421 21.99 17.11 -11.74
N ARG A 422 21.24 17.44 -12.80
CA ARG A 422 21.17 18.80 -13.38
C ARG A 422 20.03 19.66 -12.80
N LEU A 423 19.07 19.06 -12.10
CA LEU A 423 17.89 19.73 -11.54
C LEU A 423 17.99 19.76 -10.01
N HIS A 424 18.05 20.95 -9.42
CA HIS A 424 18.38 21.17 -8.00
C HIS A 424 17.30 20.72 -6.97
N VAL A 425 16.48 19.73 -7.29
CA VAL A 425 15.27 19.33 -6.55
C VAL A 425 15.55 18.20 -5.54
N ARG A 426 16.35 18.51 -4.51
CA ARG A 426 16.76 17.60 -3.42
C ARG A 426 15.58 16.90 -2.73
N ASP A 427 14.41 17.54 -2.70
CA ASP A 427 13.16 17.03 -2.11
C ASP A 427 12.44 15.93 -2.89
N ILE A 428 12.42 16.00 -4.22
CA ILE A 428 11.84 14.91 -5.02
C ILE A 428 12.82 13.74 -5.01
N ARG A 429 14.14 14.00 -5.15
CA ARG A 429 15.18 12.95 -5.13
C ARG A 429 15.13 12.07 -3.87
N ILE A 430 15.01 12.65 -2.66
CA ILE A 430 14.91 11.88 -1.42
C ILE A 430 13.61 11.05 -1.34
N SER A 431 12.51 11.56 -1.89
CA SER A 431 11.21 10.86 -1.95
C SER A 431 11.26 9.64 -2.86
N VAL A 432 11.90 9.81 -4.01
CA VAL A 432 12.06 8.77 -5.04
C VAL A 432 13.01 7.67 -4.57
N VAL A 433 14.08 8.01 -3.84
CA VAL A 433 14.92 7.02 -3.15
C VAL A 433 14.12 6.25 -2.07
N PHE A 434 13.35 6.96 -1.24
CA PHE A 434 12.53 6.32 -0.20
C PHE A 434 11.53 5.32 -0.76
N LEU A 435 10.73 5.73 -1.76
CA LEU A 435 9.66 4.89 -2.31
C LEU A 435 10.20 3.64 -3.04
N THR A 436 11.33 3.74 -3.75
CA THR A 436 11.88 2.57 -4.44
C THR A 436 12.64 1.63 -3.52
N LEU A 437 13.34 2.13 -2.49
CA LEU A 437 13.86 1.24 -1.46
C LEU A 437 12.72 0.60 -0.65
N THR A 438 11.59 1.30 -0.48
CA THR A 438 10.35 0.70 0.08
C THR A 438 9.79 -0.41 -0.80
N PHE A 439 9.75 -0.20 -2.12
CA PHE A 439 9.33 -1.24 -3.08
C PHE A 439 10.27 -2.46 -3.06
N VAL A 440 11.59 -2.24 -3.11
CA VAL A 440 12.59 -3.32 -3.07
C VAL A 440 12.54 -4.09 -1.75
N LEU A 441 12.35 -3.42 -0.61
CA LEU A 441 12.15 -4.06 0.70
C LEU A 441 10.83 -4.83 0.78
N GLY A 442 9.73 -4.28 0.24
CA GLY A 442 8.44 -4.97 0.21
C GLY A 442 8.49 -6.24 -0.65
N VAL A 443 9.09 -6.14 -1.84
CA VAL A 443 9.28 -7.28 -2.75
C VAL A 443 10.22 -8.32 -2.14
N GLY A 444 11.46 -7.97 -1.78
CA GLY A 444 12.46 -8.93 -1.27
C GLY A 444 12.32 -9.36 0.21
N ILE A 445 11.13 -9.19 0.80
CA ILE A 445 10.75 -9.75 2.12
C ILE A 445 9.46 -10.58 2.03
N ASN A 446 8.67 -10.41 0.95
CA ASN A 446 7.43 -11.18 0.70
C ASN A 446 7.54 -12.10 -0.52
N LEU A 447 8.61 -11.97 -1.30
CA LEU A 447 9.27 -13.05 -2.04
C LEU A 447 10.40 -13.56 -1.12
#